data_AF-A0A940L1G2-F1
#
_entry.id   AF-A0A940L1G2-F1
#
_cell.length_a   1.000
_cell.length_b   1.000
_cell.length_c   1.000
_cell.angle_alpha   90.00
_cell.angle_beta   90.00
_cell.angle_gamma   90.00
#
_symmetry.space_group_name_H-M   'P 1'
#
loop_
_entity.id
_entity.type
_entity.pdbx_description
1 polymer ?
#
loop_
_entity_poly.entity_id
_entity_poly.type
_entity_poly.pdbx_seq_one_letter_code
_entity_poly.pdbx_strand_id
1 'polypeptide(L)' 'MNEVEKWQALSVNEVQELFKDSQKDFWISGGWAIDIFLGEQTRPHDDLDISISRADQIYFQDLLKG' A
#
# COMPACT_ATOMS: atom_id res chain seq x y z
N MET A 1 -5.75 -24.62 19.20
CA MET A 1 -4.87 -24.08 18.15
C MET A 1 -5.16 -22.61 18.09
N ASN A 2 -4.21 -21.76 18.46
CA ASN A 2 -4.41 -20.31 18.37
C ASN A 2 -4.58 -19.96 16.89
N GLU A 3 -5.70 -19.36 16.52
CA GLU A 3 -5.85 -18.75 15.20
C GLU A 3 -4.72 -17.73 15.06
N VAL A 4 -3.83 -17.96 14.09
CA VAL A 4 -2.89 -16.93 13.67
C VAL A 4 -3.76 -15.81 13.11
N GLU A 5 -3.71 -14.61 13.71
CA GLU A 5 -4.40 -13.45 13.16
C GLU A 5 -4.07 -13.34 11.68
N LYS A 6 -5.10 -13.48 10.84
CA LYS A 6 -4.94 -13.33 9.40
C LYS A 6 -4.55 -11.88 9.16
N TRP A 7 -3.33 -11.68 8.67
CA TRP A 7 -2.89 -10.41 8.15
C TRP A 7 -3.90 -9.89 7.11
N GLN A 8 -4.27 -8.62 7.22
CA GLN A 8 -5.15 -7.93 6.29
C GLN A 8 -4.38 -6.78 5.66
N ALA A 9 -4.41 -6.70 4.32
CA ALA A 9 -3.82 -5.60 3.59
C ALA A 9 -4.59 -4.30 3.86
N LEU A 10 -3.86 -3.19 3.94
CA LEU A 10 -4.47 -1.87 3.86
C LEU A 10 -5.09 -1.69 2.47
N SER A 11 -6.25 -1.03 2.43
CA SER A 11 -6.85 -0.54 1.20
C SER A 11 -6.05 0.62 0.61
N VAL A 12 -6.32 0.92 -0.67
CA VAL A 12 -5.70 2.07 -1.35
C VAL A 12 -5.97 3.38 -0.61
N ASN A 13 -7.19 3.58 -0.10
CA ASN A 13 -7.56 4.78 0.64
C ASN A 13 -6.85 4.88 1.99
N GLU A 14 -6.69 3.75 2.70
CA GLU A 14 -5.96 3.73 3.97
C GLU A 14 -4.48 4.08 3.77
N VAL A 15 -3.84 3.61 2.69
CA VAL A 15 -2.47 4.00 2.36
C VAL A 15 -2.38 5.48 1.96
N GLN A 16 -3.34 5.99 1.20
CA GLN A 16 -3.39 7.43 0.88
C GLN A 16 -3.47 8.28 2.14
N GLU A 17 -4.33 7.91 3.09
CA GLU A 17 -4.45 8.61 4.37
C GLU A 17 -3.20 8.47 5.23
N LEU A 18 -2.57 7.29 5.27
CA LEU A 18 -1.35 7.04 6.02
C LEU A 18 -0.17 7.89 5.52
N PHE A 19 -0.08 8.12 4.22
CA PHE A 19 1.05 8.80 3.59
C PHE A 19 0.80 10.27 3.26
N LYS A 20 -0.39 10.80 3.51
CA LYS A 20 -0.78 12.18 3.15
C LYS A 20 0.18 13.26 3.64
N ASP A 21 0.77 13.05 4.82
CA ASP A 21 1.66 14.03 5.48
C ASP A 21 3.16 13.75 5.23
N SER A 22 3.49 12.72 4.44
CA SER A 22 4.88 12.28 4.28
C SER A 22 5.77 13.27 3.53
N GLN A 23 5.19 14.17 2.74
CA GLN A 23 5.92 15.02 1.77
C GLN A 23 6.80 14.23 0.79
N LYS A 24 6.63 12.89 0.71
CA LYS A 24 7.39 11.98 -0.13
C LYS A 24 6.49 11.40 -1.21
N ASP A 25 7.07 11.18 -2.39
CA ASP A 25 6.35 10.54 -3.47
C ASP A 25 6.24 9.03 -3.22
N PHE A 26 5.07 8.48 -3.51
CA PHE A 26 4.80 7.05 -3.57
C PHE A 26 3.83 6.76 -4.72
N TRP A 27 3.82 5.50 -5.18
CA TRP A 27 2.96 5.05 -6.26
C TRP A 27 2.32 3.72 -5.92
N ILE A 28 1.02 3.58 -6.17
CA ILE A 28 0.37 2.27 -6.17
C ILE A 28 0.97 1.43 -7.29
N SER A 29 1.28 0.17 -7.00
CA SER A 29 1.94 -0.77 -7.90
C SER A 29 1.15 -2.08 -7.99
N GLY A 30 1.63 -3.03 -8.80
CA GLY A 30 1.03 -4.36 -8.89
C GLY A 30 -0.37 -4.37 -9.49
N GLY A 31 -1.21 -5.30 -9.02
CA GLY A 31 -2.58 -5.49 -9.53
C GLY A 31 -3.48 -4.26 -9.35
N TRP A 32 -3.35 -3.58 -8.21
CA TRP A 32 -4.12 -2.37 -7.93
C TRP A 32 -3.83 -1.23 -8.91
N ALA A 33 -2.56 -1.05 -9.32
CA ALA A 33 -2.22 -0.01 -10.29
C ALA A 33 -2.91 -0.21 -11.64
N ILE A 34 -3.08 -1.47 -12.07
CA ILE A 34 -3.77 -1.82 -13.32
C ILE A 34 -5.26 -1.50 -13.20
N ASP A 35 -5.90 -1.94 -12.12
CA ASP A 35 -7.34 -1.71 -11.91
C ASP A 35 -7.66 -0.23 -11.76
N ILE A 36 -6.82 0.54 -11.08
CA ILE A 36 -6.93 2.02 -11.00
C ILE A 36 -6.80 2.65 -12.39
N PHE A 37 -5.84 2.19 -13.20
CA PHE A 37 -5.66 2.69 -14.57
C PHE A 37 -6.87 2.38 -15.47
N LEU A 38 -7.47 1.20 -15.31
CA LEU A 38 -8.67 0.80 -16.04
C LEU A 38 -9.95 1.50 -15.52
N GLY A 39 -9.93 2.00 -14.29
CA GLY A 39 -11.08 2.62 -13.63
C GLY A 39 -12.08 1.60 -13.08
N GLU A 40 -11.74 0.31 -13.05
CA GLU A 40 -12.57 -0.77 -12.51
C GLU A 40 -11.72 -1.84 -11.84
N GLN A 41 -12.25 -2.45 -10.78
CA GLN A 41 -11.62 -3.61 -10.15
C GLN A 41 -11.92 -4.87 -10.97
N THR A 42 -10.88 -5.48 -11.55
CA THR A 42 -11.02 -6.64 -12.45
C THR A 42 -10.98 -7.98 -11.71
N ARG A 43 -10.41 -8.00 -10.49
CA ARG A 43 -10.34 -9.19 -9.61
C ARG A 43 -10.20 -8.81 -8.13
N PRO A 44 -10.46 -9.73 -7.19
CA PRO A 44 -10.04 -9.56 -5.80
C PRO A 44 -8.51 -9.41 -5.70
N HIS A 45 -8.05 -8.56 -4.76
CA HIS A 45 -6.64 -8.40 -4.39
C HIS A 45 -6.52 -8.66 -2.89
N ASP A 46 -5.62 -9.58 -2.52
CA ASP A 46 -5.36 -9.93 -1.11
C ASP A 46 -4.20 -9.12 -0.52
N ASP A 47 -3.54 -8.31 -1.36
CA ASP A 47 -2.37 -7.49 -1.05
C ASP A 47 -2.49 -6.07 -1.66
N LEU A 48 -1.52 -5.22 -1.31
CA LEU A 48 -1.32 -3.90 -1.88
C LEU A 48 0.19 -3.63 -1.98
N ASP A 49 0.65 -3.35 -3.20
CA ASP A 49 2.04 -2.97 -3.46
C ASP A 49 2.18 -1.46 -3.60
N ILE A 50 3.23 -0.90 -2.99
CA ILE A 50 3.65 0.48 -3.18
C ILE A 50 5.09 0.54 -3.71
N SER A 51 5.34 1.46 -4.62
CA SER A 51 6.67 1.86 -5.03
C SER A 51 7.03 3.20 -4.39
N ILE A 52 8.28 3.34 -3.99
CA ILE A 52 8.83 4.55 -3.38
C ILE A 52 10.19 4.87 -4.02
N SER A 53 10.64 6.12 -3.88
CA SER A 53 12.02 6.46 -4.19
C SER A 53 12.98 5.71 -3.27
N ARG A 54 14.11 5.23 -3.81
CA ARG A 54 15.15 4.58 -3.01
C ARG A 54 15.70 5.49 -1.91
N ALA A 55 15.73 6.81 -2.16
CA ALA A 55 16.19 7.78 -1.18
C ALA A 55 15.31 7.86 0.07
N ASP A 56 14.02 7.50 -0.05
CA ASP A 56 13.02 7.63 1.01
C ASP A 56 12.71 6.30 1.72
N GLN A 57 13.41 5.21 1.36
CA GLN A 57 13.19 3.88 1.90
C GLN A 57 13.16 3.82 3.44
N ILE A 58 14.14 4.47 4.09
CA ILE A 58 14.24 4.45 5.56
C ILE A 58 13.07 5.19 6.20
N TYR A 59 12.64 6.30 5.62
CA TYR A 59 11.49 7.06 6.11
C TYR A 59 10.22 6.20 6.12
N PHE A 60 9.92 5.52 5.00
CA PHE A 60 8.74 4.65 4.93
C PHE A 60 8.85 3.41 5.82
N GLN A 61 10.05 2.84 5.97
CA GLN A 61 10.26 1.75 6.92
C GLN A 61 10.00 2.19 8.37
N ASP A 62 10.39 3.41 8.75
CA ASP A 62 10.13 3.93 10.09
C ASP A 62 8.65 4.29 10.29
N LEU A 63 8.01 4.88 9.28
CA LEU A 63 6.58 5.20 9.31
C LEU A 63 5.69 3.96 9.49
N LEU A 64 6.06 2.83 8.86
CA LEU A 64 5.27 1.59 8.84
C LEU A 64 5.53 0.65 10.03
N LYS A 65 6.41 1.02 10.97
CA LYS A 65 6.69 0.22 12.19
C LYS A 65 5.60 0.29 13.27
N GLY A 66 4.50 1.00 13.00
CA GLY A 66 3.35 1.15 13.91
C GLY A 66 2.74 -0.18 14.35
#